data_AF-A0A497ILP0-F1
#
_entry.id   AF-A0A497ILP0-F1
#
_cell.length_a   1.000
_cell.length_b   1.000
_cell.length_c   1.000
_cell.angle_alpha   90.00
_cell.angle_beta   90.00
_cell.angle_gamma   90.00
#
_symmetry.space_group_name_H-M   'P 1'
#
loop_
_entity.id
_entity.type
_entity.pdbx_description
1 polymer ?
#
loop_
_entity_poly.entity_id
_entity_poly.type
_entity_poly.pdbx_seq_one_letter_code
_entity_poly.pdbx_strand_id
1 'polypeptide(L)'
;MLLLTAATGIAAASECTDCHNTATPKIVEDFKNGAMADDVDCSNCHGSAHTSEDDTDEAKLPTPETCVPCHNIQKTQFMNGKHSIAWAALFAPPTTTDQPKELMEGQKGCGGCHKIGAKDETGWDEYEYDTASCDNCHTRHSFSAEEARKPEACLPCHQGFDHAQWEMYSTSKHGVIYRTEGDTWDWSLPLSEAGNNYTAPTCQLCHMADGDHAVITSWGFLGVRVEEPDQEWTNDRVSVLKAYGVLDAEGNPTPRFDLVGAAKLARLTMDEWNAPREEMIATCSDCHSEKFARNSLEEGDHLLRESDRIYANSIETVAALYSDGILPEPEYIAELPSYPYPDVLRFYDQATPIEEDLWLMWMEYRMRTFQGAFHANPDYTQWYGWAPLKETAVRIKAEDERLRAEATGAAEEAAEEAESPGFGGIIGITAILGLVLLLRKRV
;
A
#
# COMPACT_ATOMS: atom_id res chain seq x y z
N MET A 1 -11.04 45.51 -30.57
CA MET A 1 -11.42 45.90 -29.19
C MET A 1 -12.71 45.15 -28.86
N LEU A 2 -12.60 43.89 -28.47
CA LEU A 2 -13.70 43.13 -27.88
C LEU A 2 -13.59 43.34 -26.37
N LEU A 3 -14.62 43.94 -25.77
CA LEU A 3 -14.74 44.08 -24.32
C LEU A 3 -15.11 42.71 -23.74
N LEU A 4 -14.17 42.06 -23.06
CA LEU A 4 -14.49 41.00 -22.11
C LEU A 4 -15.15 41.66 -20.89
N THR A 5 -16.44 41.41 -20.70
CA THR A 5 -17.11 41.60 -19.41
C THR A 5 -16.71 40.44 -18.51
N ALA A 6 -15.83 40.72 -17.53
CA ALA A 6 -15.60 39.82 -16.41
C ALA A 6 -16.89 39.79 -15.57
N ALA A 7 -17.53 38.63 -15.50
CA ALA A 7 -18.55 38.36 -14.51
C ALA A 7 -17.82 38.13 -13.18
N THR A 8 -17.77 39.16 -12.33
CA THR A 8 -17.40 39.00 -10.93
C THR A 8 -18.57 38.32 -10.22
N GLY A 9 -18.43 37.04 -9.88
CA GLY A 9 -19.33 36.35 -8.97
C GLY A 9 -19.38 37.12 -7.64
N ILE A 10 -20.59 37.37 -7.14
CA ILE A 10 -20.79 37.96 -5.81
C ILE A 10 -20.70 36.77 -4.85
N ALA A 11 -19.53 36.58 -4.23
CA ALA A 11 -19.38 35.64 -3.13
C ALA A 11 -20.45 35.96 -2.07
N ALA A 12 -21.09 34.93 -1.52
CA ALA A 12 -22.07 35.10 -0.43
C ALA A 12 -21.43 35.93 0.70
N ALA A 13 -22.10 37.00 1.14
CA ALA A 13 -21.60 37.83 2.21
C ALA A 13 -21.51 37.00 3.50
N SER A 14 -20.29 36.80 4.02
CA SER A 14 -20.03 35.94 5.17
C SER A 14 -19.15 36.67 6.18
N GLU A 15 -19.67 36.86 7.39
CA GLU A 15 -18.93 37.44 8.53
C GLU A 15 -17.65 36.64 8.83
N CYS A 16 -17.68 35.33 8.56
CA CYS A 16 -16.52 34.44 8.66
C CYS A 16 -15.42 34.90 7.68
N THR A 17 -15.77 35.11 6.41
CA THR A 17 -14.78 35.54 5.40
C THR A 17 -14.22 36.93 5.71
N ASP A 18 -15.01 37.84 6.27
CA ASP A 18 -14.55 39.20 6.62
C ASP A 18 -13.43 39.16 7.67
N CYS A 19 -13.59 38.38 8.75
CA CYS A 19 -12.55 38.20 9.75
C CYS A 19 -11.36 37.37 9.22
N HIS A 20 -11.64 36.23 8.58
CA HIS A 20 -10.60 35.30 8.11
C HIS A 20 -9.80 35.82 6.91
N ASN A 21 -10.27 36.84 6.18
CA ASN A 21 -9.44 37.58 5.22
C ASN A 21 -8.21 38.22 5.90
N THR A 22 -8.26 38.45 7.21
CA THR A 22 -7.10 38.94 7.99
C THR A 22 -6.45 37.83 8.79
N ALA A 23 -7.22 36.98 9.48
CA ALA A 23 -6.67 35.94 10.35
C ALA A 23 -6.02 34.78 9.57
N THR A 24 -6.66 34.30 8.50
CA THR A 24 -6.20 33.18 7.68
C THR A 24 -6.43 33.45 6.18
N PRO A 25 -5.78 34.49 5.59
CA PRO A 25 -6.10 34.98 4.25
C PRO A 25 -6.00 33.92 3.16
N LYS A 26 -5.08 32.96 3.29
CA LYS A 26 -4.89 31.88 2.31
C LYS A 26 -6.02 30.86 2.29
N ILE A 27 -6.62 30.57 3.44
CA ILE A 27 -7.81 29.70 3.50
C ILE A 27 -8.98 30.35 2.75
N VAL A 28 -9.17 31.67 2.95
CA VAL A 28 -10.24 32.41 2.27
C VAL A 28 -9.96 32.53 0.77
N GLU A 29 -8.71 32.75 0.38
CA GLU A 29 -8.29 32.76 -1.03
C GLU A 29 -8.57 31.41 -1.70
N ASP A 30 -8.17 30.30 -1.09
CA ASP A 30 -8.41 28.95 -1.62
C ASP A 30 -9.92 28.65 -1.73
N PHE A 31 -10.70 28.99 -0.69
CA PHE A 31 -12.16 28.83 -0.72
C PHE A 31 -12.79 29.60 -1.89
N LYS A 32 -12.43 30.88 -2.05
CA LYS A 32 -12.93 31.74 -3.13
C LYS A 32 -12.54 31.27 -4.53
N ASN A 33 -11.45 30.49 -4.65
CA ASN A 33 -11.03 29.88 -5.90
C ASN A 33 -11.81 28.59 -6.22
N GLY A 34 -12.48 28.00 -5.23
CA GLY A 34 -13.31 26.81 -5.40
C GLY A 34 -14.71 27.12 -5.89
N ALA A 35 -15.32 26.16 -6.60
CA ALA A 35 -16.68 26.30 -7.14
C ALA A 35 -17.77 26.49 -6.07
N MET A 36 -17.51 26.02 -4.84
CA MET A 36 -18.46 26.11 -3.74
C MET A 36 -18.67 27.55 -3.23
N ALA A 37 -17.73 28.46 -3.43
CA ALA A 37 -17.84 29.83 -2.91
C ALA A 37 -18.98 30.65 -3.54
N ASP A 38 -19.54 30.17 -4.65
CA ASP A 38 -20.71 30.78 -5.30
C ASP A 38 -22.03 30.44 -4.58
N ASP A 39 -22.10 29.29 -3.88
CA ASP A 39 -23.36 28.72 -3.36
C ASP A 39 -23.39 28.50 -1.84
N VAL A 40 -22.23 28.38 -1.18
CA VAL A 40 -22.11 28.17 0.27
C VAL A 40 -21.12 29.14 0.90
N ASP A 41 -21.14 29.24 2.23
CA ASP A 41 -20.14 29.95 3.03
C ASP A 41 -19.47 29.02 4.05
N CYS A 42 -18.53 29.57 4.84
CA CYS A 42 -17.77 28.82 5.83
C CYS A 42 -18.68 28.11 6.87
N SER A 43 -19.79 28.74 7.24
CA SER A 43 -20.70 28.26 8.28
C SER A 43 -21.52 27.05 7.84
N ASN A 44 -21.72 26.86 6.54
CA ASN A 44 -22.36 25.65 6.01
C ASN A 44 -21.58 24.38 6.38
N CYS A 45 -20.25 24.48 6.49
CA CYS A 45 -19.38 23.36 6.82
C CYS A 45 -18.94 23.36 8.29
N HIS A 46 -18.59 24.52 8.83
CA HIS A 46 -18.00 24.67 10.16
C HIS A 46 -19.01 25.09 11.25
N GLY A 47 -20.28 25.32 10.90
CA GLY A 47 -21.27 25.88 11.81
C GLY A 47 -21.04 27.36 12.09
N SER A 48 -21.84 27.91 12.99
CA SER A 48 -21.90 29.35 13.31
C SER A 48 -21.71 29.67 14.80
N ALA A 49 -21.26 28.70 15.60
CA ALA A 49 -21.09 28.86 17.04
C ALA A 49 -19.80 29.63 17.40
N HIS A 50 -18.73 29.43 16.62
CA HIS A 50 -17.52 30.24 16.68
C HIS A 50 -17.78 31.67 16.16
N THR A 51 -17.49 32.66 16.98
CA THR A 51 -17.72 34.09 16.67
C THR A 51 -16.54 35.00 17.02
N SER A 52 -15.53 34.50 17.74
CA SER A 52 -14.38 35.29 18.19
C SER A 52 -13.12 34.43 18.42
N GLU A 53 -11.95 35.06 18.52
CA GLU A 53 -10.68 34.34 18.77
C GLU A 53 -10.67 33.51 20.07
N ASP A 54 -11.58 33.80 21.01
CA ASP A 54 -11.69 33.13 22.30
C ASP A 54 -12.56 31.85 22.29
N ASP A 55 -13.24 31.55 21.17
CA ASP A 55 -14.21 30.44 21.05
C ASP A 55 -13.95 29.53 19.82
N THR A 56 -12.68 29.37 19.42
CA THR A 56 -12.29 28.59 18.23
C THR A 56 -12.68 27.11 18.29
N ASP A 57 -12.80 26.55 19.50
CA ASP A 57 -13.23 25.18 19.77
C ASP A 57 -14.73 24.94 19.51
N GLU A 58 -15.52 26.00 19.38
CA GLU A 58 -16.94 25.91 19.01
C GLU A 58 -17.14 25.73 17.48
N ALA A 59 -16.07 25.83 16.68
CA ALA A 59 -16.10 25.51 15.26
C ALA A 59 -16.20 24.01 15.04
N LYS A 60 -17.03 23.59 14.08
CA LYS A 60 -17.15 22.17 13.72
C LYS A 60 -16.10 21.79 12.69
N LEU A 61 -15.56 20.58 12.85
CA LEU A 61 -14.81 19.93 11.78
C LEU A 61 -15.80 19.19 10.87
N PRO A 62 -15.80 19.49 9.55
CA PRO A 62 -16.67 18.81 8.61
C PRO A 62 -16.38 17.32 8.57
N THR A 63 -17.44 16.50 8.55
CA THR A 63 -17.38 15.05 8.34
C THR A 63 -18.03 14.72 6.99
N PRO A 64 -17.98 13.47 6.49
CA PRO A 64 -18.76 13.09 5.30
C PRO A 64 -20.25 13.44 5.40
N GLU A 65 -20.84 13.42 6.60
CA GLU A 65 -22.24 13.76 6.81
C GLU A 65 -22.53 15.25 6.54
N THR A 66 -21.53 16.12 6.70
CA THR A 66 -21.62 17.54 6.29
C THR A 66 -21.79 17.67 4.77
N CYS A 67 -21.23 16.74 3.98
CA CYS A 67 -21.27 16.77 2.52
C CYS A 67 -22.58 16.18 1.94
N VAL A 68 -23.25 15.29 2.67
CA VAL A 68 -24.42 14.51 2.21
C VAL A 68 -25.57 15.35 1.62
N PRO A 69 -25.94 16.53 2.16
CA PRO A 69 -27.02 17.34 1.59
C PRO A 69 -26.83 17.67 0.10
N CYS A 70 -25.58 17.76 -0.37
CA CYS A 70 -25.24 18.07 -1.76
C CYS A 70 -24.62 16.87 -2.52
N HIS A 71 -23.88 16.00 -1.83
CA HIS A 71 -23.03 14.96 -2.43
C HIS A 71 -23.39 13.53 -1.96
N ASN A 72 -24.67 13.23 -1.77
CA ASN A 72 -25.11 11.91 -1.31
C ASN A 72 -24.70 10.76 -2.24
N ILE A 73 -24.60 11.00 -3.55
CA ILE A 73 -24.17 9.97 -4.51
C ILE A 73 -22.72 9.57 -4.25
N GLN A 74 -21.81 10.56 -4.23
CA GLN A 74 -20.39 10.34 -3.98
C GLN A 74 -20.15 9.72 -2.61
N LYS A 75 -20.86 10.18 -1.57
CA LYS A 75 -20.78 9.57 -0.24
C LYS A 75 -21.21 8.11 -0.25
N THR A 76 -22.31 7.78 -0.93
CA THR A 76 -22.79 6.39 -1.03
C THR A 76 -21.79 5.50 -1.75
N GLN A 77 -21.24 5.96 -2.87
CA GLN A 77 -20.19 5.24 -3.61
C GLN A 77 -18.95 5.02 -2.75
N PHE A 78 -18.45 6.09 -2.12
CA PHE A 78 -17.29 6.04 -1.22
C PHE A 78 -17.47 4.99 -0.11
N MET A 79 -18.65 4.95 0.54
CA MET A 79 -18.96 4.00 1.61
C MET A 79 -19.07 2.54 1.14
N ASN A 80 -19.31 2.31 -0.16
CA ASN A 80 -19.25 0.96 -0.75
C ASN A 80 -17.80 0.56 -1.11
N GLY A 81 -16.86 1.47 -0.88
CA GLY A 81 -15.50 1.39 -1.34
C GLY A 81 -14.46 0.98 -0.32
N LYS A 82 -13.27 0.60 -0.80
CA LYS A 82 -12.17 0.16 0.09
C LYS A 82 -11.63 1.31 0.95
N HIS A 83 -11.60 2.53 0.42
CA HIS A 83 -11.12 3.68 1.19
C HIS A 83 -11.97 3.96 2.43
N SER A 84 -13.28 3.73 2.39
CA SER A 84 -14.15 3.93 3.57
C SER A 84 -13.84 3.00 4.74
N ILE A 85 -13.18 1.87 4.51
CA ILE A 85 -12.80 0.89 5.53
C ILE A 85 -11.30 0.89 5.80
N ALA A 86 -10.58 1.96 5.44
CA ALA A 86 -9.14 2.05 5.61
C ALA A 86 -8.69 1.85 7.07
N TRP A 87 -9.44 2.34 8.06
CA TRP A 87 -9.13 2.07 9.48
C TRP A 87 -9.21 0.58 9.83
N ALA A 88 -10.22 -0.14 9.33
CA ALA A 88 -10.32 -1.57 9.56
C ALA A 88 -9.13 -2.33 8.94
N ALA A 89 -8.65 -1.88 7.77
CA ALA A 89 -7.45 -2.44 7.16
C ALA A 89 -6.17 -2.15 7.98
N LEU A 90 -6.05 -0.96 8.58
CA LEU A 90 -4.90 -0.59 9.43
C LEU A 90 -4.80 -1.46 10.69
N PHE A 91 -5.94 -1.76 11.32
CA PHE A 91 -6.00 -2.52 12.57
C PHE A 91 -6.24 -4.03 12.37
N ALA A 92 -6.19 -4.53 11.14
CA ALA A 92 -6.26 -5.97 10.86
C ALA A 92 -4.97 -6.73 11.23
N PRO A 93 -3.75 -6.17 11.04
CA PRO A 93 -2.52 -6.75 11.59
C PRO A 93 -2.52 -6.72 13.13
N PRO A 94 -1.99 -7.78 13.79
CA PRO A 94 -2.09 -7.96 15.24
C PRO A 94 -1.32 -6.95 16.09
N THR A 95 -0.19 -6.43 15.61
CA THR A 95 0.72 -5.58 16.41
C THR A 95 0.53 -4.09 16.15
N THR A 96 -0.48 -3.69 15.36
CA THR A 96 -0.74 -2.28 15.07
C THR A 96 -0.94 -1.47 16.35
N THR A 97 -1.67 -2.01 17.34
CA THR A 97 -1.94 -1.31 18.61
C THR A 97 -0.74 -1.17 19.53
N ASP A 98 0.34 -1.93 19.28
CA ASP A 98 1.56 -1.89 20.08
C ASP A 98 2.49 -0.74 19.64
N GLN A 99 2.21 -0.15 18.47
CA GLN A 99 2.99 0.94 17.90
C GLN A 99 2.58 2.31 18.49
N PRO A 100 3.47 3.33 18.41
CA PRO A 100 3.15 4.68 18.87
C PRO A 100 1.86 5.25 18.25
N LYS A 101 1.01 5.85 19.10
CA LYS A 101 -0.28 6.43 18.67
C LYS A 101 -0.12 7.51 17.60
N GLU A 102 0.96 8.29 17.65
CA GLU A 102 1.27 9.33 16.67
C GLU A 102 1.44 8.77 15.24
N LEU A 103 1.90 7.51 15.13
CA LEU A 103 2.05 6.81 13.86
C LEU A 103 0.75 6.15 13.43
N MET A 104 0.03 5.49 14.34
CA MET A 104 -1.14 4.67 14.01
C MET A 104 -2.43 5.48 13.94
N GLU A 105 -2.75 6.22 15.00
CA GLU A 105 -3.99 6.99 15.12
C GLU A 105 -3.79 8.46 14.71
N GLY A 106 -2.57 8.98 14.83
CA GLY A 106 -2.17 10.31 14.41
C GLY A 106 -1.78 10.42 12.93
N GLN A 107 -1.53 11.66 12.47
CA GLN A 107 -1.15 11.96 11.08
C GLN A 107 0.36 11.88 10.79
N LYS A 108 1.18 11.22 11.63
CA LYS A 108 2.64 11.14 11.43
C LYS A 108 3.12 9.80 10.85
N GLY A 109 2.22 8.86 10.63
CA GLY A 109 2.50 7.57 10.02
C GLY A 109 1.28 7.00 9.28
N CYS A 110 0.98 5.74 9.52
CA CYS A 110 -0.14 5.00 8.94
C CYS A 110 -1.48 5.76 9.04
N GLY A 111 -1.79 6.37 10.17
CA GLY A 111 -3.02 7.14 10.37
C GLY A 111 -3.14 8.35 9.44
N GLY A 112 -2.02 8.92 8.99
CA GLY A 112 -1.98 10.00 8.01
C GLY A 112 -2.55 9.62 6.65
N CYS A 113 -2.37 8.35 6.24
CA CYS A 113 -2.91 7.80 5.00
C CYS A 113 -4.30 7.16 5.24
N HIS A 114 -4.47 6.42 6.33
CA HIS A 114 -5.68 5.65 6.62
C HIS A 114 -6.85 6.47 7.17
N LYS A 115 -6.63 7.74 7.55
CA LYS A 115 -7.71 8.68 7.97
C LYS A 115 -8.79 8.94 6.92
N ILE A 116 -8.56 8.54 5.67
CA ILE A 116 -9.60 8.54 4.66
C ILE A 116 -10.76 7.63 5.05
N GLY A 117 -10.53 6.57 5.85
CA GLY A 117 -11.59 5.66 6.28
C GLY A 117 -12.56 6.25 7.30
N ALA A 118 -13.77 5.72 7.31
CA ALA A 118 -14.82 6.01 8.27
C ALA A 118 -14.55 5.39 9.64
N LYS A 119 -14.58 6.23 10.67
CA LYS A 119 -14.55 5.86 12.08
C LYS A 119 -15.26 6.96 12.88
N ASP A 120 -15.83 6.61 14.02
CA ASP A 120 -16.52 7.58 14.88
C ASP A 120 -15.52 8.51 15.61
N GLU A 121 -14.36 8.00 15.97
CA GLU A 121 -13.25 8.73 16.62
C GLU A 121 -11.91 8.07 16.30
N THR A 122 -10.81 8.82 16.34
CA THR A 122 -9.46 8.29 16.01
C THR A 122 -8.98 7.23 17.01
N GLY A 123 -9.53 7.22 18.24
CA GLY A 123 -8.99 6.45 19.37
C GLY A 123 -7.90 7.22 20.14
N TRP A 124 -7.60 8.45 19.71
CA TRP A 124 -6.67 9.36 20.36
C TRP A 124 -7.37 10.68 20.72
N ASP A 125 -7.86 10.77 21.96
CA ASP A 125 -8.69 11.87 22.47
C ASP A 125 -8.05 13.26 22.31
N GLU A 126 -6.72 13.35 22.26
CA GLU A 126 -5.97 14.61 22.10
C GLU A 126 -5.86 15.05 20.63
N TYR A 127 -6.33 14.22 19.69
CA TYR A 127 -6.19 14.44 18.26
C TYR A 127 -7.54 14.63 17.58
N GLU A 128 -7.81 15.88 17.24
CA GLU A 128 -9.12 16.37 16.83
C GLU A 128 -9.42 16.22 15.33
N TYR A 129 -8.45 15.82 14.50
CA TYR A 129 -8.67 15.76 13.05
C TYR A 129 -9.47 14.53 12.59
N ASP A 130 -10.31 14.76 11.58
CA ASP A 130 -11.41 13.90 11.14
C ASP A 130 -11.00 12.50 10.63
N THR A 131 -11.90 11.54 10.85
CA THR A 131 -11.85 10.12 10.52
C THR A 131 -12.84 9.77 9.42
N ALA A 132 -12.72 10.47 8.29
CA ALA A 132 -13.17 10.11 6.94
C ALA A 132 -13.09 11.33 6.00
N SER A 133 -11.97 12.04 6.02
CA SER A 133 -11.95 13.37 5.41
C SER A 133 -12.17 13.30 3.90
N CYS A 134 -13.19 14.00 3.38
CA CYS A 134 -13.44 14.05 1.94
C CYS A 134 -12.40 14.88 1.18
N ASP A 135 -11.45 15.51 1.85
CA ASP A 135 -10.42 16.39 1.27
C ASP A 135 -9.11 15.67 0.92
N ASN A 136 -9.09 14.33 0.93
CA ASN A 136 -7.89 13.55 0.65
C ASN A 136 -7.43 13.61 -0.82
N CYS A 137 -8.35 13.83 -1.77
CA CYS A 137 -8.02 13.89 -3.21
C CYS A 137 -8.23 15.29 -3.82
N HIS A 138 -9.33 15.96 -3.46
CA HIS A 138 -9.59 17.36 -3.81
C HIS A 138 -9.42 18.18 -2.53
N THR A 139 -8.24 18.79 -2.37
CA THR A 139 -7.85 19.33 -1.07
C THR A 139 -8.69 20.54 -0.66
N ARG A 140 -8.87 20.69 0.65
CA ARG A 140 -9.44 21.89 1.23
C ARG A 140 -8.51 23.09 0.96
N HIS A 141 -9.00 24.30 0.72
CA HIS A 141 -10.41 24.71 0.73
C HIS A 141 -10.98 24.99 -0.67
N SER A 142 -10.22 24.69 -1.72
CA SER A 142 -10.69 24.84 -3.11
C SER A 142 -11.62 23.71 -3.53
N PHE A 143 -11.40 22.50 -3.00
CA PHE A 143 -12.12 21.27 -3.34
C PHE A 143 -12.21 21.06 -4.86
N SER A 144 -11.08 21.28 -5.55
CA SER A 144 -11.03 21.24 -7.01
C SER A 144 -11.16 19.82 -7.56
N ALA A 145 -12.20 19.58 -8.36
CA ALA A 145 -12.34 18.32 -9.10
C ALA A 145 -11.19 18.14 -10.13
N GLU A 146 -10.63 19.23 -10.66
CA GLU A 146 -9.49 19.16 -11.58
C GLU A 146 -8.23 18.68 -10.86
N GLU A 147 -8.01 19.12 -9.62
CA GLU A 147 -6.94 18.62 -8.76
C GLU A 147 -7.10 17.12 -8.50
N ALA A 148 -8.29 16.70 -8.10
CA ALA A 148 -8.57 15.29 -7.79
C ALA A 148 -8.46 14.36 -8.99
N ARG A 149 -8.58 14.85 -10.23
CA ARG A 149 -8.44 14.04 -11.46
C ARG A 149 -6.98 13.80 -11.87
N LYS A 150 -6.04 14.54 -11.29
CA LYS A 150 -4.61 14.39 -11.59
C LYS A 150 -4.00 13.28 -10.73
N PRO A 151 -3.16 12.40 -11.31
CA PRO A 151 -2.48 11.31 -10.59
C PRO A 151 -1.79 11.69 -9.28
N GLU A 152 -1.30 12.93 -9.16
CA GLU A 152 -0.63 13.46 -7.96
C GLU A 152 -1.53 13.51 -6.73
N ALA A 153 -2.86 13.50 -6.88
CA ALA A 153 -3.79 13.38 -5.76
C ALA A 153 -3.66 12.03 -5.03
N CYS A 154 -3.17 10.98 -5.70
CA CYS A 154 -2.97 9.66 -5.11
C CYS A 154 -1.58 9.51 -4.46
N LEU A 155 -0.59 10.28 -4.93
CA LEU A 155 0.83 10.18 -4.56
C LEU A 155 1.10 10.21 -3.05
N PRO A 156 0.46 11.07 -2.23
CA PRO A 156 0.79 11.15 -0.80
C PRO A 156 0.71 9.82 -0.08
N CYS A 157 -0.21 8.93 -0.50
CA CYS A 157 -0.43 7.62 0.13
C CYS A 157 0.09 6.45 -0.74
N HIS A 158 -0.09 6.50 -2.06
CA HIS A 158 0.19 5.39 -2.97
C HIS A 158 1.62 5.43 -3.52
N GLN A 159 2.61 5.28 -2.64
CA GLN A 159 4.04 5.37 -2.97
C GLN A 159 4.89 4.47 -2.07
N GLY A 160 6.20 4.43 -2.33
CA GLY A 160 7.19 4.04 -1.33
C GLY A 160 7.45 2.54 -1.22
N PHE A 161 7.55 2.07 0.02
CA PHE A 161 8.13 0.76 0.34
C PHE A 161 7.22 -0.40 -0.07
N ASP A 162 5.97 -0.39 0.39
CA ASP A 162 5.05 -1.52 0.38
C ASP A 162 4.06 -1.52 -0.79
N HIS A 163 3.74 -0.35 -1.32
CA HIS A 163 2.85 -0.21 -2.47
C HIS A 163 3.26 1.00 -3.34
N ALA A 164 4.39 0.86 -4.04
CA ALA A 164 5.02 1.88 -4.91
C ALA A 164 4.22 2.18 -6.21
N GLN A 165 2.91 2.34 -6.11
CA GLN A 165 1.99 2.42 -7.24
C GLN A 165 2.20 3.69 -8.06
N TRP A 166 2.49 4.83 -7.41
CA TRP A 166 2.91 6.04 -8.08
C TRP A 166 4.18 5.83 -8.90
N GLU A 167 5.20 5.19 -8.34
CA GLU A 167 6.47 4.99 -9.02
C GLU A 167 6.30 4.04 -10.21
N MET A 168 5.53 2.96 -10.02
CA MET A 168 5.17 2.02 -11.08
C MET A 168 4.40 2.72 -12.20
N TYR A 169 3.34 3.48 -11.87
CA TYR A 169 2.55 4.23 -12.85
C TYR A 169 3.38 5.29 -13.56
N SER A 170 4.01 6.19 -12.80
CA SER A 170 4.70 7.37 -13.34
C SER A 170 5.84 6.97 -14.28
N THR A 171 6.52 5.85 -14.03
CA THR A 171 7.60 5.33 -14.88
C THR A 171 7.14 4.31 -15.93
N SER A 172 5.85 3.97 -16.00
CA SER A 172 5.24 3.20 -17.08
C SER A 172 5.06 4.03 -18.36
N LYS A 173 4.62 3.41 -19.45
CA LYS A 173 4.23 4.15 -20.67
C LYS A 173 3.04 5.07 -20.45
N HIS A 174 2.05 4.65 -19.65
CA HIS A 174 0.91 5.50 -19.31
C HIS A 174 1.36 6.77 -18.59
N GLY A 175 2.17 6.63 -17.53
CA GLY A 175 2.68 7.77 -16.77
C GLY A 175 3.66 8.66 -17.54
N VAL A 176 4.45 8.10 -18.46
CA VAL A 176 5.34 8.90 -19.32
C VAL A 176 4.54 9.75 -20.32
N ILE A 177 3.48 9.22 -20.91
CA ILE A 177 2.59 10.01 -21.78
C ILE A 177 1.90 11.11 -20.97
N TYR A 178 1.33 10.76 -19.80
CA TYR A 178 0.75 11.74 -18.87
C TYR A 178 1.71 12.89 -18.56
N ARG A 179 2.96 12.59 -18.18
CA ARG A 179 3.96 13.65 -17.87
C ARG A 179 4.39 14.48 -19.08
N THR A 180 4.20 13.97 -20.29
CA THR A 180 4.62 14.66 -21.52
C THR A 180 3.49 15.51 -22.10
N GLU A 181 2.24 15.06 -21.95
CA GLU A 181 1.09 15.61 -22.65
C GLU A 181 -0.01 16.14 -21.70
N GLY A 182 0.01 15.78 -20.42
CA GLY A 182 -1.05 16.07 -19.44
C GLY A 182 -1.31 17.56 -19.22
N ASP A 183 -0.31 18.43 -19.42
CA ASP A 183 -0.49 19.88 -19.37
C ASP A 183 -1.38 20.43 -20.50
N THR A 184 -1.60 19.63 -21.55
CA THR A 184 -2.46 19.98 -22.70
C THR A 184 -3.87 19.40 -22.61
N TRP A 185 -4.12 18.54 -21.62
CA TRP A 185 -5.43 17.93 -21.41
C TRP A 185 -6.39 18.90 -20.71
N ASP A 186 -7.68 18.68 -20.95
CA ASP A 186 -8.77 19.42 -20.31
C ASP A 186 -9.18 18.71 -19.02
N TRP A 187 -8.66 19.22 -17.89
CA TRP A 187 -8.94 18.68 -16.56
C TRP A 187 -10.33 19.04 -16.02
N SER A 188 -11.03 19.97 -16.68
CA SER A 188 -12.38 20.39 -16.29
C SER A 188 -13.43 19.31 -16.60
N LEU A 189 -13.17 18.46 -17.59
CA LEU A 189 -14.08 17.39 -18.01
C LEU A 189 -14.28 16.32 -16.93
N PRO A 190 -15.51 15.81 -16.74
CA PRO A 190 -15.74 14.65 -15.88
C PRO A 190 -15.06 13.40 -16.44
N LEU A 191 -14.74 12.43 -15.58
CA LEU A 191 -14.02 11.21 -15.99
C LEU A 191 -14.77 10.40 -17.06
N SER A 192 -16.10 10.45 -17.07
CA SER A 192 -16.94 9.82 -18.11
C SER A 192 -16.74 10.40 -19.52
N GLU A 193 -16.15 11.59 -19.64
CA GLU A 193 -15.86 12.26 -20.92
C GLU A 193 -14.35 12.41 -21.18
N ALA A 194 -13.54 12.29 -20.13
CA ALA A 194 -12.10 12.49 -20.16
C ALA A 194 -11.35 11.57 -21.13
N GLY A 195 -11.84 10.33 -21.34
CA GLY A 195 -11.21 9.36 -22.25
C GLY A 195 -11.08 9.83 -23.71
N ASN A 196 -11.92 10.78 -24.16
CA ASN A 196 -11.81 11.37 -25.50
C ASN A 196 -10.77 12.49 -25.58
N ASN A 197 -10.32 13.00 -24.43
CA ASN A 197 -9.36 14.10 -24.32
C ASN A 197 -7.97 13.60 -23.95
N TYR A 198 -7.88 12.55 -23.12
CA TYR A 198 -6.62 12.03 -22.59
C TYR A 198 -6.02 11.00 -23.56
N THR A 199 -4.72 11.10 -23.78
CA THR A 199 -3.96 10.17 -24.65
C THR A 199 -3.34 9.00 -23.88
N ALA A 200 -3.47 9.00 -22.55
CA ALA A 200 -3.10 7.92 -21.65
C ALA A 200 -3.98 7.94 -20.38
N PRO A 201 -4.12 6.81 -19.67
CA PRO A 201 -4.92 6.79 -18.45
C PRO A 201 -4.21 7.48 -17.29
N THR A 202 -5.02 8.02 -16.36
CA THR A 202 -4.62 8.41 -15.00
C THR A 202 -5.02 7.34 -13.99
N CYS A 203 -4.56 7.47 -12.74
CA CYS A 203 -5.01 6.61 -11.64
C CYS A 203 -6.55 6.57 -11.55
N GLN A 204 -7.15 7.75 -11.67
CA GLN A 204 -8.59 7.99 -11.56
C GLN A 204 -9.35 7.40 -12.74
N LEU A 205 -8.84 7.52 -13.97
CA LEU A 205 -9.51 6.92 -15.13
C LEU A 205 -9.61 5.38 -14.98
N CYS A 206 -8.61 4.74 -14.38
CA CYS A 206 -8.61 3.30 -14.16
C CYS A 206 -9.39 2.86 -12.91
N HIS A 207 -9.27 3.57 -11.79
CA HIS A 207 -9.77 3.12 -10.49
C HIS A 207 -11.06 3.81 -10.02
N MET A 208 -11.47 4.88 -10.71
CA MET A 208 -12.69 5.65 -10.48
C MET A 208 -13.44 5.79 -11.81
N ALA A 209 -13.67 4.67 -12.50
CA ALA A 209 -14.37 4.65 -13.79
C ALA A 209 -15.68 5.45 -13.71
N ASP A 210 -15.92 6.32 -14.70
CA ASP A 210 -17.05 7.27 -14.74
C ASP A 210 -17.17 8.22 -13.52
N GLY A 211 -16.14 8.34 -12.68
CA GLY A 211 -16.18 9.14 -11.46
C GLY A 211 -16.74 8.41 -10.23
N ASP A 212 -16.87 7.08 -10.27
CA ASP A 212 -17.31 6.31 -9.10
C ASP A 212 -16.28 6.37 -7.95
N HIS A 213 -16.76 6.68 -6.73
CA HIS A 213 -15.91 6.87 -5.56
C HIS A 213 -15.63 5.59 -4.75
N ALA A 214 -16.13 4.42 -5.15
CA ALA A 214 -15.93 3.18 -4.41
C ALA A 214 -14.46 2.69 -4.43
N VAL A 215 -13.69 2.92 -5.51
CA VAL A 215 -12.27 2.50 -5.61
C VAL A 215 -12.01 1.09 -5.05
N ILE A 216 -12.23 0.08 -5.88
CA ILE A 216 -12.08 -1.33 -5.53
C ILE A 216 -11.36 -2.06 -6.66
N THR A 217 -10.48 -3.00 -6.33
CA THR A 217 -9.71 -3.79 -7.29
C THR A 217 -9.98 -5.28 -7.12
N SER A 218 -9.65 -6.09 -8.13
CA SER A 218 -9.74 -7.56 -8.04
C SER A 218 -8.80 -8.11 -6.95
N TRP A 219 -7.56 -7.63 -6.91
CA TRP A 219 -6.61 -8.03 -5.87
C TRP A 219 -6.65 -7.06 -4.69
N GLY A 220 -6.84 -7.59 -3.49
CA GLY A 220 -6.65 -6.86 -2.25
C GLY A 220 -5.17 -6.67 -1.91
N PHE A 221 -4.88 -5.99 -0.79
CA PHE A 221 -3.49 -5.67 -0.40
C PHE A 221 -2.66 -6.94 -0.18
N LEU A 222 -3.26 -7.99 0.36
CA LEU A 222 -2.55 -9.26 0.59
C LEU A 222 -2.23 -10.01 -0.72
N GLY A 223 -2.82 -9.62 -1.84
CA GLY A 223 -2.63 -10.31 -3.12
C GLY A 223 -3.08 -11.77 -3.07
N VAL A 224 -4.09 -12.10 -2.28
CA VAL A 224 -4.65 -13.45 -2.19
C VAL A 224 -6.17 -13.42 -2.34
N ARG A 225 -6.73 -14.54 -2.78
CA ARG A 225 -8.18 -14.84 -2.70
C ARG A 225 -8.38 -16.27 -2.16
N VAL A 226 -9.50 -16.48 -1.48
CA VAL A 226 -9.82 -17.78 -0.85
C VAL A 226 -10.31 -18.78 -1.89
N GLU A 227 -11.29 -18.40 -2.71
CA GLU A 227 -11.71 -19.22 -3.84
C GLU A 227 -10.65 -19.17 -4.95
N GLU A 228 -10.00 -20.30 -5.24
CA GLU A 228 -8.97 -20.43 -6.26
C GLU A 228 -9.20 -21.70 -7.09
N PRO A 229 -9.50 -21.57 -8.40
CA PRO A 229 -9.72 -22.74 -9.26
C PRO A 229 -8.44 -23.54 -9.57
N ASP A 230 -7.26 -22.92 -9.48
CA ASP A 230 -5.99 -23.63 -9.70
C ASP A 230 -5.55 -24.37 -8.41
N GLN A 231 -5.50 -25.69 -8.45
CA GLN A 231 -5.17 -26.51 -7.28
C GLN A 231 -3.73 -26.32 -6.81
N GLU A 232 -2.79 -26.08 -7.72
CA GLU A 232 -1.37 -25.91 -7.38
C GLU A 232 -1.16 -24.55 -6.69
N TRP A 233 -1.88 -23.52 -7.16
CA TRP A 233 -1.89 -22.19 -6.56
C TRP A 233 -2.65 -22.16 -5.23
N THR A 234 -3.72 -22.95 -5.11
CA THR A 234 -4.45 -23.14 -3.85
C THR A 234 -3.50 -23.61 -2.75
N ASN A 235 -2.63 -24.59 -3.04
CA ASN A 235 -1.68 -25.10 -2.06
C ASN A 235 -0.68 -24.03 -1.61
N ASP A 236 -0.12 -23.26 -2.53
CA ASP A 236 0.79 -22.15 -2.18
C ASP A 236 0.10 -21.13 -1.28
N ARG A 237 -1.15 -20.77 -1.64
CA ARG A 237 -1.91 -19.78 -0.86
C ARG A 237 -2.28 -20.28 0.52
N VAL A 238 -2.50 -21.57 0.72
CA VAL A 238 -2.71 -22.11 2.07
C VAL A 238 -1.49 -21.83 2.93
N SER A 239 -0.27 -22.06 2.45
CA SER A 239 0.96 -21.72 3.17
C SER A 239 1.06 -20.21 3.44
N VAL A 240 0.73 -19.38 2.46
CA VAL A 240 0.69 -17.91 2.61
C VAL A 240 -0.32 -17.47 3.67
N LEU A 241 -1.54 -18.02 3.65
CA LEU A 241 -2.60 -17.67 4.60
C LEU A 241 -2.30 -18.15 6.03
N LYS A 242 -1.58 -19.27 6.19
CA LYS A 242 -1.03 -19.71 7.47
C LYS A 242 0.04 -18.76 7.99
N ALA A 243 0.94 -18.31 7.11
CA ALA A 243 1.95 -17.31 7.45
C ALA A 243 1.35 -15.93 7.79
N TYR A 244 0.14 -15.64 7.29
CA TYR A 244 -0.62 -14.46 7.68
C TYR A 244 -1.47 -14.67 8.94
N GLY A 245 -1.41 -15.84 9.59
CA GLY A 245 -2.28 -16.20 10.72
C GLY A 245 -3.78 -16.12 10.42
N VAL A 246 -4.15 -16.12 9.14
CA VAL A 246 -5.54 -16.14 8.66
C VAL A 246 -6.11 -17.55 8.75
N LEU A 247 -5.24 -18.55 8.55
CA LEU A 247 -5.53 -19.95 8.81
C LEU A 247 -4.63 -20.45 9.95
N ASP A 248 -5.13 -21.40 10.74
CA ASP A 248 -4.33 -22.16 11.70
C ASP A 248 -3.43 -23.21 11.00
N ALA A 249 -2.62 -23.93 11.77
CA ALA A 249 -1.69 -24.93 11.24
C ALA A 249 -2.40 -26.07 10.48
N GLU A 250 -3.62 -26.41 10.87
CA GLU A 250 -4.48 -27.40 10.21
C GLU A 250 -5.21 -26.85 8.98
N GLY A 251 -5.17 -25.54 8.75
CA GLY A 251 -5.81 -24.87 7.63
C GLY A 251 -7.24 -24.40 7.89
N ASN A 252 -7.69 -24.34 9.15
CA ASN A 252 -9.00 -23.78 9.51
C ASN A 252 -8.92 -22.26 9.67
N PRO A 253 -10.01 -21.52 9.36
CA PRO A 253 -10.09 -20.08 9.60
C PRO A 253 -9.87 -19.69 11.06
N THR A 254 -9.05 -18.67 11.28
CA THR A 254 -8.87 -18.01 12.60
C THR A 254 -9.81 -16.78 12.71
N PRO A 255 -9.92 -16.10 13.87
CA PRO A 255 -10.64 -14.83 13.96
C PRO A 255 -10.14 -13.75 12.96
N ARG A 256 -8.90 -13.85 12.51
CA ARG A 256 -8.32 -12.92 11.53
C ARG A 256 -8.91 -13.10 10.13
N PHE A 257 -9.44 -14.28 9.80
CA PHE A 257 -10.13 -14.53 8.54
C PHE A 257 -11.29 -13.57 8.30
N ASP A 258 -12.13 -13.39 9.32
CA ASP A 258 -13.28 -12.49 9.25
C ASP A 258 -12.85 -11.02 9.12
N LEU A 259 -11.78 -10.62 9.82
CA LEU A 259 -11.21 -9.27 9.72
C LEU A 259 -10.66 -8.98 8.32
N VAL A 260 -9.90 -9.92 7.74
CA VAL A 260 -9.33 -9.79 6.38
C VAL A 260 -10.44 -9.67 5.33
N GLY A 261 -11.51 -10.46 5.48
CA GLY A 261 -12.70 -10.39 4.62
C GLY A 261 -13.44 -9.06 4.75
N ALA A 262 -13.73 -8.64 5.99
CA ALA A 262 -14.44 -7.39 6.28
C ALA A 262 -13.67 -6.15 5.81
N ALA A 263 -12.34 -6.13 5.99
CA ALA A 263 -11.44 -5.06 5.54
C ALA A 263 -11.11 -5.12 4.04
N LYS A 264 -11.67 -6.08 3.28
CA LYS A 264 -11.43 -6.29 1.85
C LYS A 264 -9.93 -6.38 1.50
N LEU A 265 -9.14 -6.92 2.42
CA LEU A 265 -7.70 -7.18 2.26
C LEU A 265 -7.43 -8.36 1.31
N ALA A 266 -8.41 -9.25 1.17
CA ALA A 266 -8.53 -10.30 0.17
C ALA A 266 -9.92 -10.26 -0.49
N ARG A 267 -10.11 -10.98 -1.60
CA ARG A 267 -11.45 -11.34 -2.10
C ARG A 267 -11.77 -12.77 -1.68
N LEU A 268 -12.97 -13.01 -1.17
CA LEU A 268 -13.30 -14.32 -0.65
C LEU A 268 -13.88 -15.23 -1.74
N THR A 269 -14.60 -14.64 -2.69
CA THR A 269 -15.24 -15.36 -3.80
C THR A 269 -14.68 -14.94 -5.15
N MET A 270 -14.84 -15.80 -6.15
CA MET A 270 -14.53 -15.47 -7.54
C MET A 270 -15.40 -14.34 -8.08
N ASP A 271 -16.67 -14.25 -7.68
CA ASP A 271 -17.56 -13.17 -8.11
C ASP A 271 -17.07 -11.80 -7.63
N GLU A 272 -16.67 -11.70 -6.35
CA GLU A 272 -16.06 -10.47 -5.79
C GLU A 272 -14.75 -10.07 -6.50
N TRP A 273 -14.02 -11.04 -7.06
CA TRP A 273 -12.78 -10.80 -7.79
C TRP A 273 -13.02 -10.47 -9.27
N ASN A 274 -13.98 -11.14 -9.91
CA ASN A 274 -14.31 -11.02 -11.32
C ASN A 274 -15.04 -9.70 -11.63
N ALA A 275 -15.91 -9.21 -10.75
CA ALA A 275 -16.64 -7.95 -10.99
C ALA A 275 -15.68 -6.76 -11.27
N PRO A 276 -14.73 -6.40 -10.39
CA PRO A 276 -13.76 -5.34 -10.68
C PRO A 276 -12.76 -5.70 -11.80
N ARG A 277 -12.60 -6.99 -12.13
CA ARG A 277 -11.75 -7.42 -13.26
C ARG A 277 -12.40 -7.02 -14.58
N GLU A 278 -13.68 -7.32 -14.74
CA GLU A 278 -14.42 -7.00 -15.97
C GLU A 278 -14.58 -5.48 -16.16
N GLU A 279 -14.76 -4.72 -15.07
CA GLU A 279 -14.72 -3.25 -15.10
C GLU A 279 -13.37 -2.73 -15.60
N MET A 280 -12.25 -3.23 -15.05
CA MET A 280 -10.92 -2.84 -15.51
C MET A 280 -10.68 -3.21 -16.98
N ILE A 281 -11.17 -4.36 -17.44
CA ILE A 281 -11.07 -4.76 -18.85
C ILE A 281 -11.85 -3.79 -19.74
N ALA A 282 -13.03 -3.33 -19.29
CA ALA A 282 -13.81 -2.33 -20.01
C ALA A 282 -13.04 -1.02 -20.14
N THR A 283 -12.48 -0.49 -19.04
CA THR A 283 -11.62 0.71 -19.07
C THR A 283 -10.44 0.54 -20.03
N CYS A 284 -9.74 -0.60 -19.98
CA CYS A 284 -8.63 -0.88 -20.88
C CYS A 284 -9.09 -0.90 -22.36
N SER A 285 -10.34 -1.32 -22.60
CA SER A 285 -10.92 -1.46 -23.93
C SER A 285 -11.30 -0.14 -24.60
N ASP A 286 -11.25 0.98 -23.86
CA ASP A 286 -11.40 2.32 -24.45
C ASP A 286 -10.23 2.68 -25.38
N CYS A 287 -9.04 2.10 -25.14
CA CYS A 287 -7.82 2.37 -25.91
C CYS A 287 -7.18 1.14 -26.55
N HIS A 288 -7.45 -0.06 -26.02
CA HIS A 288 -6.89 -1.32 -26.49
C HIS A 288 -7.98 -2.29 -26.94
N SER A 289 -7.61 -3.32 -27.70
CA SER A 289 -8.54 -4.43 -27.92
C SER A 289 -8.78 -5.17 -26.59
N GLU A 290 -10.01 -5.60 -26.32
CA GLU A 290 -10.35 -6.41 -25.15
C GLU A 290 -9.42 -7.62 -24.98
N LYS A 291 -9.06 -8.30 -26.08
CA LYS A 291 -8.11 -9.42 -26.06
C LYS A 291 -6.74 -9.03 -25.49
N PHE A 292 -6.23 -7.86 -25.85
CA PHE A 292 -4.98 -7.36 -25.30
C PHE A 292 -5.12 -7.08 -23.80
N ALA A 293 -6.21 -6.43 -23.39
CA ALA A 293 -6.49 -6.13 -21.98
C ALA A 293 -6.55 -7.40 -21.13
N ARG A 294 -7.33 -8.40 -21.55
CA ARG A 294 -7.42 -9.71 -20.87
C ARG A 294 -6.06 -10.37 -20.75
N ASN A 295 -5.33 -10.51 -21.85
CA ASN A 295 -4.01 -11.13 -21.85
C ASN A 295 -3.03 -10.40 -20.91
N SER A 296 -3.02 -9.06 -20.94
CA SER A 296 -2.11 -8.27 -20.09
C SER A 296 -2.41 -8.45 -18.60
N LEU A 297 -3.69 -8.52 -18.21
CA LEU A 297 -4.08 -8.73 -16.81
C LEU A 297 -3.85 -10.19 -16.37
N GLU A 298 -4.07 -11.16 -17.26
CA GLU A 298 -3.75 -12.58 -17.03
C GLU A 298 -2.24 -12.80 -16.84
N GLU A 299 -1.39 -12.09 -17.58
CA GLU A 299 0.06 -12.11 -17.36
C GLU A 299 0.44 -11.62 -15.95
N GLY A 300 -0.25 -10.59 -15.45
CA GLY A 300 -0.11 -10.12 -14.07
C GLY A 300 -0.55 -11.18 -13.04
N ASP A 301 -1.66 -11.88 -13.29
CA ASP A 301 -2.12 -12.98 -12.44
C ASP A 301 -1.12 -14.14 -12.42
N HIS A 302 -0.52 -14.48 -13.56
CA HIS A 302 0.51 -15.50 -13.65
C HIS A 302 1.76 -15.11 -12.84
N LEU A 303 2.20 -13.85 -12.92
CA LEU A 303 3.33 -13.39 -12.11
C LEU A 303 3.03 -13.47 -10.61
N LEU A 304 1.82 -13.12 -10.18
CA LEU A 304 1.41 -13.29 -8.79
C LEU A 304 1.45 -14.76 -8.37
N ARG A 305 1.00 -15.69 -9.22
CA ARG A 305 1.10 -17.14 -8.96
C ARG A 305 2.56 -17.60 -8.81
N GLU A 306 3.44 -17.19 -9.71
CA GLU A 306 4.85 -17.58 -9.62
C GLU A 306 5.54 -16.96 -8.39
N SER A 307 5.17 -15.74 -8.01
CA SER A 307 5.63 -15.12 -6.77
C SER A 307 5.12 -15.85 -5.53
N ASP A 308 3.85 -16.27 -5.54
CA ASP A 308 3.25 -17.07 -4.46
C ASP A 308 3.97 -18.39 -4.27
N ARG A 309 4.32 -19.09 -5.36
CA ARG A 309 5.10 -20.32 -5.29
C ARG A 309 6.44 -20.10 -4.60
N ILE A 310 7.18 -19.06 -4.96
CA ILE A 310 8.48 -18.77 -4.35
C ILE A 310 8.30 -18.45 -2.87
N TYR A 311 7.33 -17.60 -2.55
CA TYR A 311 7.09 -17.16 -1.19
C TYR A 311 6.59 -18.30 -0.28
N ALA A 312 5.65 -19.11 -0.76
CA ALA A 312 5.15 -20.30 -0.06
C ALA A 312 6.29 -21.28 0.25
N ASN A 313 7.18 -21.56 -0.71
CA ASN A 313 8.33 -22.44 -0.46
C ASN A 313 9.27 -21.88 0.62
N SER A 314 9.48 -20.57 0.65
CA SER A 314 10.26 -19.92 1.71
C SER A 314 9.57 -19.98 3.07
N ILE A 315 8.25 -19.79 3.12
CA ILE A 315 7.44 -19.98 4.34
C ILE A 315 7.59 -21.41 4.87
N GLU A 316 7.42 -22.41 4.01
CA GLU A 316 7.52 -23.82 4.41
C GLU A 316 8.92 -24.17 4.92
N THR A 317 9.97 -23.54 4.38
CA THR A 317 11.35 -23.70 4.86
C THR A 317 11.50 -23.18 6.30
N VAL A 318 10.97 -21.98 6.59
CA VAL A 318 11.02 -21.40 7.94
C VAL A 318 10.13 -22.18 8.91
N ALA A 319 8.93 -22.60 8.49
CA ALA A 319 8.03 -23.42 9.30
C ALA A 319 8.65 -24.79 9.64
N ALA A 320 9.44 -25.37 8.73
CA ALA A 320 10.17 -26.60 8.99
C ALA A 320 11.24 -26.43 10.08
N LEU A 321 11.97 -25.30 10.09
CA LEU A 321 12.95 -25.02 11.15
C LEU A 321 12.30 -24.94 12.54
N TYR A 322 11.10 -24.35 12.64
CA TYR A 322 10.30 -24.38 13.86
C TYR A 322 9.84 -25.78 14.24
N SER A 323 9.29 -26.53 13.26
CA SER A 323 8.82 -27.90 13.47
C SER A 323 9.93 -28.83 13.97
N ASP A 324 11.16 -28.60 13.52
CA ASP A 324 12.35 -29.36 13.90
C ASP A 324 12.97 -28.88 15.22
N GLY A 325 12.43 -27.83 15.84
CA GLY A 325 12.94 -27.25 17.09
C GLY A 325 14.29 -26.55 16.95
N ILE A 326 14.65 -26.14 15.74
CA ILE A 326 15.91 -25.44 15.44
C ILE A 326 15.78 -23.95 15.75
N LEU A 327 14.65 -23.36 15.34
CA LEU A 327 14.31 -22.01 15.77
C LEU A 327 13.68 -22.04 17.17
N PRO A 328 14.02 -21.07 18.05
CA PRO A 328 13.40 -20.97 19.36
C PRO A 328 11.94 -20.56 19.22
N GLU A 329 11.05 -21.12 20.03
CA GLU A 329 9.64 -20.70 20.06
C GLU A 329 9.52 -19.17 20.25
N PRO A 330 8.67 -18.48 19.45
CA PRO A 330 8.52 -17.04 19.55
C PRO A 330 7.86 -16.65 20.89
N GLU A 331 8.21 -15.49 21.43
CA GLU A 331 7.67 -15.00 22.71
C GLU A 331 6.13 -14.89 22.70
N TYR A 332 5.55 -14.63 21.52
CA TYR A 332 4.11 -14.51 21.27
C TYR A 332 3.43 -15.85 20.89
N ILE A 333 4.04 -17.02 21.15
CA ILE A 333 3.49 -18.32 20.72
C ILE A 333 2.04 -18.56 21.18
N ALA A 334 1.62 -18.01 22.33
CA ALA A 334 0.25 -18.11 22.83
C ALA A 334 -0.79 -17.40 21.94
N GLU A 335 -0.34 -16.45 21.12
CA GLU A 335 -1.14 -15.67 20.16
C GLU A 335 -1.04 -16.22 18.73
N LEU A 336 -0.25 -17.29 18.52
CA LEU A 336 0.10 -17.82 17.19
C LEU A 336 -0.63 -19.14 16.90
N PRO A 337 -1.91 -19.12 16.48
CA PRO A 337 -2.67 -20.34 16.17
C PRO A 337 -2.12 -21.08 14.94
N SER A 338 -1.27 -20.44 14.13
CA SER A 338 -0.66 -21.02 12.94
C SER A 338 0.66 -21.72 13.21
N TYR A 339 1.18 -21.76 14.45
CA TYR A 339 2.45 -22.44 14.76
C TYR A 339 2.44 -23.88 14.24
N PRO A 340 3.45 -24.34 13.46
CA PRO A 340 4.82 -23.82 13.38
C PRO A 340 5.07 -22.75 12.31
N TYR A 341 4.04 -22.22 11.65
CA TYR A 341 4.19 -21.16 10.66
C TYR A 341 4.42 -19.79 11.34
N PRO A 342 5.32 -18.94 10.80
CA PRO A 342 5.54 -17.59 11.32
C PRO A 342 4.30 -16.69 11.11
N ASP A 343 4.19 -15.58 11.83
CA ASP A 343 3.16 -14.56 11.60
C ASP A 343 3.76 -13.30 10.98
N VAL A 344 3.81 -13.25 9.65
CA VAL A 344 4.41 -12.12 8.93
C VAL A 344 3.57 -10.84 8.98
N LEU A 345 2.34 -10.89 9.52
CA LEU A 345 1.55 -9.68 9.74
C LEU A 345 1.92 -8.97 11.05
N ARG A 346 2.84 -9.52 11.87
CA ARG A 346 3.42 -8.82 13.03
C ARG A 346 4.46 -7.78 12.57
N PHE A 347 3.99 -6.60 12.16
CA PHE A 347 4.86 -5.56 11.61
C PHE A 347 5.90 -5.13 12.65
N TYR A 348 7.17 -5.08 12.23
CA TYR A 348 8.32 -4.67 13.04
C TYR A 348 8.60 -5.55 14.28
N ASP A 349 7.99 -6.72 14.36
CA ASP A 349 8.01 -7.63 15.51
C ASP A 349 8.18 -9.09 15.06
N GLN A 350 8.94 -9.33 13.99
CA GLN A 350 9.29 -10.70 13.57
C GLN A 350 10.28 -11.30 14.57
N ALA A 351 10.14 -12.60 14.87
CA ALA A 351 10.89 -13.21 15.99
C ALA A 351 12.37 -13.45 15.65
N THR A 352 12.69 -13.61 14.37
CA THR A 352 14.03 -14.00 13.91
C THR A 352 14.44 -13.28 12.62
N PRO A 353 15.75 -13.13 12.33
CA PRO A 353 16.21 -12.51 11.09
C PRO A 353 15.71 -13.19 9.80
N ILE A 354 15.51 -14.52 9.82
CA ILE A 354 14.98 -15.26 8.66
C ILE A 354 13.48 -14.97 8.44
N GLU A 355 12.74 -14.62 9.50
CA GLU A 355 11.36 -14.13 9.39
C GLU A 355 11.29 -12.69 8.89
N GLU A 356 12.25 -11.83 9.24
CA GLU A 356 12.36 -10.48 8.63
C GLU A 356 12.58 -10.57 7.10
N ASP A 357 13.37 -11.55 6.63
CA ASP A 357 13.48 -11.84 5.19
C ASP A 357 12.13 -12.27 4.60
N LEU A 358 11.31 -13.06 5.30
CA LEU A 358 9.94 -13.40 4.84
C LEU A 358 9.02 -12.19 4.81
N TRP A 359 9.11 -11.31 5.81
CA TRP A 359 8.35 -10.07 5.85
C TRP A 359 8.72 -9.17 4.66
N LEU A 360 10.00 -8.99 4.35
CA LEU A 360 10.46 -8.25 3.17
C LEU A 360 10.03 -8.91 1.85
N MET A 361 10.10 -10.24 1.76
CA MET A 361 9.60 -10.97 0.59
C MET A 361 8.15 -10.64 0.32
N TRP A 362 7.32 -10.59 1.35
CA TRP A 362 5.90 -10.27 1.21
C TRP A 362 5.66 -8.78 0.98
N MET A 363 6.08 -7.94 1.91
CA MET A 363 5.70 -6.53 2.01
C MET A 363 6.34 -5.69 0.91
N GLU A 364 7.53 -6.04 0.43
CA GLU A 364 8.25 -5.27 -0.58
C GLU A 364 8.32 -6.00 -1.92
N TYR A 365 8.98 -7.17 -1.97
CA TYR A 365 9.39 -7.76 -3.25
C TYR A 365 8.23 -8.39 -4.00
N ARG A 366 7.40 -9.19 -3.32
CA ARG A 366 6.19 -9.78 -3.90
C ARG A 366 5.22 -8.69 -4.33
N MET A 367 4.95 -7.68 -3.49
CA MET A 367 4.10 -6.54 -3.85
C MET A 367 4.57 -5.88 -5.15
N ARG A 368 5.86 -5.59 -5.26
CA ARG A 368 6.42 -4.94 -6.46
C ARG A 368 6.38 -5.82 -7.70
N THR A 369 6.54 -7.14 -7.58
CA THR A 369 6.42 -8.04 -8.74
C THR A 369 5.05 -7.95 -9.37
N PHE A 370 3.96 -8.19 -8.62
CA PHE A 370 2.63 -8.24 -9.24
C PHE A 370 2.07 -6.84 -9.50
N GLN A 371 2.23 -5.89 -8.57
CA GLN A 371 1.72 -4.54 -8.77
C GLN A 371 2.44 -3.84 -9.92
N GLY A 372 3.75 -4.08 -10.09
CA GLY A 372 4.52 -3.59 -11.23
C GLY A 372 3.94 -4.09 -12.56
N ALA A 373 3.53 -5.37 -12.61
CA ALA A 373 2.92 -5.96 -13.80
C ALA A 373 1.56 -5.30 -14.12
N PHE A 374 0.70 -5.11 -13.12
CA PHE A 374 -0.61 -4.47 -13.30
C PHE A 374 -0.52 -2.98 -13.69
N HIS A 375 0.57 -2.30 -13.36
CA HIS A 375 0.84 -0.92 -13.78
C HIS A 375 1.73 -0.82 -15.04
N ALA A 376 1.89 -1.93 -15.78
CA ALA A 376 2.68 -2.00 -17.00
C ALA A 376 4.13 -1.48 -16.84
N ASN A 377 4.75 -1.78 -15.68
CA ASN A 377 6.09 -1.36 -15.34
C ASN A 377 7.06 -2.56 -15.26
N PRO A 378 7.84 -2.82 -16.33
CA PRO A 378 8.74 -3.96 -16.35
C PRO A 378 9.92 -3.84 -15.38
N ASP A 379 10.35 -2.61 -15.07
CA ASP A 379 11.52 -2.38 -14.22
C ASP A 379 11.19 -2.67 -12.75
N TYR A 380 10.05 -2.17 -12.25
CA TYR A 380 9.52 -2.52 -10.93
C TYR A 380 9.18 -4.00 -10.81
N THR A 381 8.58 -4.58 -11.85
CA THR A 381 8.27 -6.01 -11.90
C THR A 381 9.54 -6.85 -11.74
N GLN A 382 10.59 -6.54 -12.50
CA GLN A 382 11.81 -7.35 -12.57
C GLN A 382 12.82 -6.99 -11.48
N TRP A 383 13.33 -5.77 -11.46
CA TRP A 383 14.52 -5.40 -10.69
C TRP A 383 14.21 -5.00 -9.25
N TYR A 384 13.02 -4.47 -9.00
CA TYR A 384 12.58 -4.09 -7.65
C TYR A 384 11.65 -5.12 -7.00
N GLY A 385 11.14 -6.08 -7.76
CA GLY A 385 10.24 -7.14 -7.30
C GLY A 385 10.83 -8.54 -7.48
N TRP A 386 10.80 -9.07 -8.71
CA TRP A 386 11.10 -10.49 -8.97
C TRP A 386 12.54 -10.90 -8.61
N ALA A 387 13.53 -10.09 -8.98
CA ALA A 387 14.93 -10.35 -8.68
C ALA A 387 15.20 -10.41 -7.16
N PRO A 388 14.88 -9.39 -6.35
CA PRO A 388 15.09 -9.46 -4.91
C PRO A 388 14.21 -10.53 -4.23
N LEU A 389 13.00 -10.84 -4.74
CA LEU A 389 12.20 -11.96 -4.26
C LEU A 389 12.97 -13.30 -4.41
N LYS A 390 13.54 -13.54 -5.59
CA LYS A 390 14.35 -14.73 -5.88
C LYS A 390 15.64 -14.78 -5.07
N GLU A 391 16.33 -13.65 -4.92
CA GLU A 391 17.56 -13.56 -4.13
C GLU A 391 17.29 -13.85 -2.65
N THR A 392 16.19 -13.33 -2.12
CA THR A 392 15.80 -13.57 -0.72
C THR A 392 15.45 -15.03 -0.48
N ALA A 393 14.77 -15.68 -1.43
CA ALA A 393 14.54 -17.13 -1.33
C ALA A 393 15.85 -17.95 -1.28
N VAL A 394 16.91 -17.50 -1.97
CA VAL A 394 18.25 -18.12 -1.87
C VAL A 394 18.87 -17.86 -0.49
N ARG A 395 18.72 -16.65 0.06
CA ARG A 395 19.21 -16.32 1.42
C ARG A 395 18.53 -17.18 2.49
N ILE A 396 17.21 -17.29 2.44
CA ILE A 396 16.43 -18.14 3.36
C ILE A 396 16.90 -19.59 3.30
N LYS A 397 17.14 -20.13 2.10
CA LYS A 397 17.66 -21.49 1.96
C LYS A 397 19.07 -21.66 2.54
N ALA A 398 19.97 -20.71 2.29
CA ALA A 398 21.31 -20.75 2.85
C ALA A 398 21.29 -20.64 4.39
N GLU A 399 20.36 -19.86 4.94
CA GLU A 399 20.17 -19.70 6.37
C GLU A 399 19.59 -20.97 7.02
N ASP A 400 18.63 -21.64 6.38
CA ASP A 400 18.14 -22.97 6.77
C ASP A 400 19.28 -24.00 6.85
N GLU A 401 20.12 -24.07 5.81
CA GLU A 401 21.28 -24.96 5.78
C GLU A 401 22.28 -24.65 6.91
N ARG A 402 22.55 -23.35 7.17
CA ARG A 402 23.44 -22.91 8.25
C ARG A 402 22.89 -23.28 9.62
N LEU A 403 21.63 -22.96 9.92
CA LEU A 403 20.99 -23.23 11.20
C LEU A 403 20.93 -24.73 11.51
N ARG A 404 20.65 -25.55 10.49
CA ARG A 404 20.69 -27.02 10.61
C ARG A 404 22.10 -27.56 10.89
N ALA A 405 23.13 -26.98 10.26
CA ALA A 405 24.51 -27.38 10.50
C ALA A 405 24.97 -27.01 11.93
N GLU A 406 24.54 -25.86 12.45
CA GLU A 406 24.80 -25.45 13.84
C GLU A 406 24.08 -26.35 14.84
N ALA A 407 22.81 -26.69 14.60
CA ALA A 407 22.03 -27.56 15.48
C ALA A 407 22.57 -28.99 15.58
N THR A 408 23.28 -29.47 14.55
CA THR A 408 23.87 -30.81 14.51
C THR A 408 25.33 -30.85 14.99
N GLY A 409 25.94 -29.70 15.32
CA GLY A 409 27.36 -29.61 15.68
C GLY A 409 28.31 -29.79 14.49
N ALA A 410 27.80 -29.94 13.25
CA ALA A 410 28.60 -30.14 12.05
C ALA A 410 29.52 -28.93 11.75
N ALA A 411 29.14 -27.73 12.21
CA ALA A 411 29.98 -26.54 12.14
C ALA A 411 31.20 -26.61 13.09
N GLU A 412 31.03 -27.19 14.28
CA GLU A 412 32.14 -27.45 15.22
C GLU A 412 33.02 -28.62 14.73
N GLU A 413 32.44 -29.69 14.20
CA GLU A 413 33.21 -30.81 13.62
C GLU A 413 34.03 -30.38 12.41
N ALA A 414 33.49 -29.55 11.51
CA ALA A 414 34.23 -29.03 10.35
C ALA A 414 35.35 -28.05 10.75
N ALA A 415 35.15 -27.28 11.83
CA ALA A 415 36.17 -26.39 12.39
C ALA A 415 37.28 -27.18 13.11
N GLU A 416 36.95 -28.22 13.88
CA GLU A 416 37.92 -29.14 14.48
C GLU A 416 38.68 -29.96 13.42
N GLU A 417 38.04 -30.39 12.34
CA GLU A 417 38.70 -31.10 11.23
C GLU A 417 39.70 -30.19 10.51
N ALA A 418 39.36 -28.90 10.33
CA ALA A 418 40.23 -27.89 9.74
C ALA A 418 41.39 -27.48 10.67
N GLU A 419 41.21 -27.55 11.99
CA GLU A 419 42.27 -27.32 12.99
C GLU A 419 43.09 -28.57 13.31
N SER A 420 42.65 -29.77 12.91
CA SER A 420 43.43 -31.00 13.08
C SER A 420 44.59 -31.05 12.06
N PRO A 421 45.87 -30.97 12.48
CA PRO A 421 46.96 -31.08 11.54
C PRO A 421 47.12 -32.55 11.18
N GLY A 422 46.58 -32.94 10.02
CA GLY A 422 46.99 -34.16 9.32
C GLY A 422 48.52 -34.17 9.23
N PHE A 423 49.14 -35.15 9.88
CA PHE A 423 50.58 -35.38 9.86
C PHE A 423 51.08 -35.48 8.40
N GLY A 424 51.73 -34.42 7.91
CA GLY A 424 52.49 -34.45 6.65
C GLY A 424 52.36 -33.20 5.80
N GLY A 425 53.04 -32.11 6.18
CA GLY A 425 53.12 -30.94 5.30
C GLY A 425 53.76 -29.69 5.88
N ILE A 426 54.90 -29.77 6.57
CA ILE A 426 55.70 -28.58 6.87
C ILE A 426 56.35 -28.10 5.57
N ILE A 427 55.68 -27.24 4.79
CA ILE A 427 56.33 -26.35 3.81
C ILE A 427 55.57 -25.01 3.73
N GLY A 428 56.15 -23.96 4.33
CA GLY A 428 56.38 -22.73 3.58
C GLY A 428 55.49 -21.48 3.80
N ILE A 429 55.22 -21.04 5.04
CA ILE A 429 54.82 -19.63 5.29
C ILE A 429 56.03 -18.83 5.81
N THR A 430 57.07 -18.72 4.98
CA THR A 430 58.16 -17.75 5.18
C THR A 430 58.50 -16.95 3.92
N ALA A 431 57.76 -17.13 2.81
CA ALA A 431 58.07 -16.45 1.55
C ALA A 431 57.32 -15.12 1.33
N ILE A 432 56.24 -14.81 2.06
CA ILE A 432 55.40 -13.64 1.75
C ILE A 432 55.76 -12.38 2.57
N LEU A 433 56.34 -12.54 3.77
CA LEU A 433 56.77 -11.39 4.59
C LEU A 433 58.10 -10.76 4.13
N GLY A 434 58.90 -11.46 3.33
CA GLY A 434 60.15 -10.94 2.76
C GLY A 434 59.96 -9.99 1.57
N LEU A 435 58.85 -10.11 0.84
CA LEU A 435 58.63 -9.33 -0.39
C LEU A 435 58.05 -7.93 -0.11
N VAL A 436 57.33 -7.75 1.01
CA VAL A 436 56.70 -6.47 1.38
C VAL A 436 57.72 -5.46 1.94
N LEU A 437 58.85 -5.92 2.51
CA LEU A 437 59.88 -5.06 3.07
C LEU A 437 60.89 -4.52 2.03
N LEU A 438 60.98 -5.13 0.84
CA LEU A 438 61.87 -4.68 -0.24
C LEU A 438 61.24 -3.60 -1.16
N LEU A 439 59.91 -3.45 -1.15
CA LEU A 439 59.21 -2.48 -2.00
C LEU A 439 58.97 -1.10 -1.34
N ARG A 440 59.27 -0.94 -0.04
CA ARG A 440 59.12 0.34 0.69
C ARG A 440 60.36 1.23 0.71
N LYS A 441 61.43 0.88 -0.02
CA LYS A 441 62.70 1.64 -0.05
C LYS A 441 63.04 2.33 -1.39
N ARG A 442 62.07 2.45 -2.30
CA ARG A 442 62.21 3.25 -3.53
C ARG A 442 60.93 4.02 -3.85
N VAL A 443 60.69 5.11 -3.12
CA VAL A 443 60.16 6.40 -3.63
C VAL A 443 60.86 7.49 -2.83
#